data_AF-A0A4Q3HC40-F1
#
_entry.id   AF-A0A4Q3HC40-F1
#
_cell.length_a   1.000
_cell.length_b   1.000
_cell.length_c   1.000
_cell.angle_alpha   90.00
_cell.angle_beta   90.00
_cell.angle_gamma   90.00
#
_symmetry.space_group_name_H-M   'P 1'
#
loop_
_entity.id
_entity.type
_entity.pdbx_description
1 polymer ?
#
loop_
_entity_poly.entity_id
_entity_poly.type
_entity_poly.pdbx_seq_one_letter_code
_entity_poly.pdbx_strand_id
1 'polypeptide(L)' 'VHVYGALRGRVMAGSLCNGSARIFCRKLEAELLSIDGIYMTADELSADLQGHAVHLWLDGDEIKAQRLS' A
#
# COMPACT_ATOMS: atom_id res chain seq x y z
N VAL A 1 -2.94 -8.29 1.05
CA VAL A 1 -3.92 -7.68 1.97
C VAL A 1 -5.03 -7.04 1.15
N HIS A 2 -6.29 -7.25 1.50
CA HIS A 2 -7.43 -6.62 0.84
C HIS A 2 -8.27 -5.88 1.89
N VAL A 3 -8.42 -4.58 1.73
CA VAL A 3 -9.26 -3.74 2.59
C VAL A 3 -10.41 -3.20 1.75
N TYR A 4 -11.61 -3.77 1.94
CA TYR A 4 -12.81 -3.35 1.22
C TYR A 4 -13.48 -2.11 1.84
N GLY A 5 -12.66 -1.16 2.28
CA GLY A 5 -13.06 0.09 2.93
C GLY A 5 -11.90 1.09 2.94
N ALA A 6 -11.91 1.99 3.90
CA ALA A 6 -10.78 2.87 4.14
C ALA A 6 -9.65 2.11 4.83
N LEU A 7 -8.49 2.06 4.18
CA LEU A 7 -7.26 1.59 4.79
C LEU A 7 -6.69 2.74 5.63
N ARG A 8 -6.98 2.73 6.94
CA ARG A 8 -6.51 3.73 7.91
C ARG A 8 -5.44 3.14 8.84
N GLY A 9 -4.53 3.98 9.29
CA GLY A 9 -3.46 3.57 10.19
C GLY A 9 -2.38 2.77 9.45
N ARG A 10 -1.99 1.62 9.99
CA ARG A 10 -0.83 0.86 9.49
C ARG A 10 -1.20 -0.45 8.83
N VAL A 11 -0.54 -0.79 7.74
CA VAL A 11 -0.64 -2.09 7.09
C VAL A 11 0.74 -2.68 6.82
N MET A 12 0.85 -3.99 7.00
CA MET A 12 2.08 -4.73 6.74
C MET A 12 1.73 -5.96 5.92
N ALA A 13 2.45 -6.16 4.82
CA ALA A 13 2.29 -7.29 3.92
C ALA A 13 3.66 -7.90 3.59
N GLY A 14 3.67 -9.16 3.15
CA GLY A 14 4.91 -9.84 2.78
C GLY A 14 5.67 -10.43 3.97
N SER A 15 4.97 -11.09 4.91
CA SER A 15 5.66 -11.89 5.92
C SER A 15 6.51 -12.99 5.27
N LEU A 16 7.64 -13.35 5.91
CA LEU A 16 8.58 -14.39 5.44
C LEU A 16 9.28 -14.04 4.12
N CYS A 17 9.75 -12.80 3.95
CA CYS A 17 10.52 -12.39 2.78
C CYS A 17 9.72 -12.51 1.46
N ASN A 18 8.45 -12.09 1.48
CA ASN A 18 7.55 -12.26 0.34
C ASN A 18 7.24 -10.94 -0.38
N GLY A 19 8.16 -10.50 -1.24
CA GLY A 19 8.00 -9.36 -2.15
C GLY A 19 6.89 -9.49 -3.20
N SER A 20 6.32 -10.69 -3.39
CA SER A 20 5.14 -10.86 -4.25
C SER A 20 3.83 -10.41 -3.59
N ALA A 21 3.85 -10.05 -2.30
CA ALA A 21 2.68 -9.57 -1.60
C ALA A 21 2.15 -8.27 -2.22
N ARG A 22 0.82 -8.12 -2.18
CA ARG A 22 0.08 -6.99 -2.76
C ARG A 22 -0.90 -6.44 -1.74
N ILE A 23 -1.18 -5.15 -1.80
CA ILE A 23 -2.17 -4.47 -0.95
C ILE A 23 -3.21 -3.83 -1.85
N PHE A 24 -4.49 -4.07 -1.57
CA PHE A 24 -5.62 -3.45 -2.26
C PHE A 24 -6.50 -2.73 -1.24
N CYS A 25 -6.92 -1.51 -1.56
CA CYS A 25 -7.88 -0.77 -0.74
C CYS A 25 -8.91 -0.03 -1.59
N ARG A 26 -10.08 0.29 -1.00
CA ARG A 26 -11.10 1.13 -1.64
C ARG A 26 -10.89 2.63 -1.39
N LYS A 27 -10.26 2.98 -0.27
CA LYS A 27 -9.76 4.33 0.02
C LYS A 27 -8.41 4.22 0.70
N LEU A 28 -7.38 4.83 0.11
CA LEU A 28 -6.05 4.91 0.70
C LEU A 28 -6.00 6.09 1.68
N GLU A 29 -5.90 5.78 2.97
CA GLU A 29 -5.77 6.75 4.07
C GLU A 29 -4.74 6.23 5.11
N ALA A 30 -3.73 5.52 4.62
CA ALA A 30 -2.73 4.84 5.46
C ALA A 30 -1.72 5.84 6.00
N GLU A 31 -1.35 5.69 7.28
CA GLU A 31 -0.26 6.42 7.93
C GLU A 31 1.10 5.80 7.60
N LEU A 32 1.13 4.47 7.52
CA LEU A 32 2.32 3.68 7.19
C LEU A 32 1.90 2.40 6.48
N LEU A 33 2.61 2.03 5.44
CA LEU A 33 2.48 0.72 4.82
C LEU A 33 3.84 0.08 4.62
N SER A 34 3.88 -1.25 4.60
CA SER A 34 5.08 -2.00 4.23
C SER A 34 4.77 -3.23 3.39
N ILE A 35 5.67 -3.53 2.47
CA ILE A 35 5.70 -4.76 1.69
C ILE A 35 7.10 -5.32 1.79
N ASP A 36 7.22 -6.50 2.38
CA ASP A 36 8.48 -7.22 2.50
C ASP A 36 9.61 -6.44 3.23
N GLY A 37 9.25 -5.72 4.28
CA GLY A 37 10.18 -4.92 5.08
C GLY A 37 10.51 -3.55 4.48
N ILE A 38 10.19 -3.30 3.20
CA ILE A 38 10.21 -1.96 2.61
C ILE A 38 8.98 -1.20 3.11
N TYR A 39 9.16 0.02 3.61
CA TYR A 39 8.10 0.83 4.17
C TYR A 39 7.91 2.13 3.38
N MET A 40 6.69 2.66 3.45
CA MET A 40 6.30 3.94 2.88
C MET A 40 5.34 4.64 3.85
N THR A 41 5.59 5.92 4.09
CA THR A 41 4.79 6.78 4.97
C THR A 41 3.69 7.50 4.20
N ALA A 42 2.74 8.10 4.92
CA ALA A 42 1.72 8.97 4.34
C ALA A 42 2.30 10.11 3.48
N ASP A 43 3.42 10.69 3.88
CA ASP A 43 4.04 11.82 3.18
C ASP A 43 4.67 11.44 1.84
N GLU A 44 5.07 10.17 1.70
CA GLU A 44 5.61 9.61 0.45
C GLU A 44 4.52 9.14 -0.51
N LEU A 45 3.30 8.92 -0.01
CA LEU A 45 2.15 8.56 -0.85
C LEU A 45 1.67 9.80 -1.60
N SER A 46 1.66 9.72 -2.92
CA SER A 46 1.18 10.82 -3.76
C SER A 46 -0.24 11.25 -3.38
N ALA A 47 -0.45 12.57 -3.28
CA ALA A 47 -1.74 13.15 -2.90
C ALA A 47 -2.89 12.77 -3.86
N ASP A 48 -2.58 12.37 -5.10
CA ASP A 48 -3.56 11.91 -6.09
C ASP A 48 -4.09 10.49 -5.84
N LEU A 49 -3.48 9.74 -4.90
CA LEU A 49 -3.91 8.42 -4.47
C LEU A 49 -4.77 8.47 -3.20
N GLN A 50 -4.66 9.54 -2.41
CA GLN A 50 -5.38 9.70 -1.14
C GLN A 50 -6.90 9.60 -1.35
N GLY A 51 -7.57 8.78 -0.53
CA GLY A 51 -9.02 8.62 -0.59
C GLY A 51 -9.53 7.82 -1.80
N HIS A 52 -8.64 7.30 -2.64
CA HIS A 52 -9.00 6.53 -3.83
C HIS A 52 -8.75 5.04 -3.67
N ALA A 53 -9.34 4.25 -4.56
CA ALA A 53 -9.07 2.83 -4.63
C ALA A 53 -7.68 2.62 -5.23
N VAL A 54 -6.82 1.89 -4.52
CA VAL A 54 -5.39 1.76 -4.87
C VAL A 54 -4.95 0.31 -4.75
N HIS A 55 -4.12 -0.10 -5.70
CA HIS A 55 -3.31 -1.31 -5.66
C HIS A 55 -1.86 -0.92 -5.41
N LEU A 56 -1.24 -1.53 -4.39
CA LEU A 56 0.18 -1.35 -4.07
C LEU A 56 0.93 -2.68 -4.17
N TRP A 57 2.15 -2.59 -4.68
CA TRP A 57 3.04 -3.72 -4.87
C TRP A 57 4.51 -3.32 -4.75
N LEU A 58 5.37 -4.33 -4.61
CA LEU A 58 6.81 -4.14 -4.66
C LEU A 58 7.30 -4.38 -6.10
N ASP A 59 8.09 -3.44 -6.63
CA ASP A 59 8.82 -3.53 -7.89
C ASP A 59 10.32 -3.33 -7.60
N GLY A 60 11.08 -4.43 -7.59
CA GLY A 60 12.43 -4.43 -7.02
C GLY A 60 12.37 -4.17 -5.51
N ASP A 61 13.03 -3.10 -5.06
CA ASP A 61 13.04 -2.64 -3.67
C ASP A 61 12.21 -1.36 -3.47
N GLU A 62 11.34 -1.03 -4.43
CA GLU A 62 10.51 0.17 -4.39
C GLU A 62 9.02 -0.20 -4.32
N ILE A 63 8.27 0.47 -3.45
CA ILE A 63 6.80 0.33 -3.43
C ILE A 63 6.21 1.17 -4.54
N LYS A 64 5.45 0.53 -5.42
CA LYS A 64 4.65 1.17 -6.46
C LYS A 64 3.18 1.16 -6.06
N ALA A 65 2.46 2.17 -6.54
CA ALA A 65 1.03 2.32 -6.30
C ALA A 65 0.32 2.75 -7.59
N GLN A 66 -0.87 2.21 -7.81
CA GLN A 66 -1.71 2.55 -8.95
C GLN A 66 -3.16 2.68 -8.51
N ARG A 67 -3.83 3.71 -9.00
CA ARG A 67 -5.26 3.88 -8.85
C ARG A 67 -6.02 2.78 -9.60
N LEU A 68 -7.00 2.19 -8.93
CA LEU A 68 -7.94 1.26 -9.53
C LEU A 68 -9.11 2.04 -10.14
N SER A 69 -9.41 1.76 -11.41
CA SER A 69 -10.54 2.31 -12.16
C SER A 69 -11.86 1.72 -11.72
#